data_AF-A0AAJ2H470-F1
#
_entry.id   AF-A0AAJ2H470-F1
#
_cell.length_a   1.000
_cell.length_b   1.000
_cell.length_c   1.000
_cell.angle_alpha   90.00
_cell.angle_beta   90.00
_cell.angle_gamma   90.00
#
_symmetry.space_group_name_H-M   'P 1'
#
loop_
_entity.id
_entity.type
_entity.pdbx_description
1 polymer ?
#
loop_
_entity_poly.entity_id
_entity_poly.type
_entity_poly.pdbx_seq_one_letter_code
_entity_poly.pdbx_strand_id
1 'polypeptide(L)'
;FFKNKTDLNSLIHFHTFDIVLDTVAACDQLSDYLKQNFHVLTLEDHIRNPLPGGHQALNISLRGEVTTLDLSLQTPRMREAARLGVVLGDAAPQASRSAIQASLANLSELIDRDCAKTTLTSLLDY
;
A
#
# COMPACT_ATOMS: atom_id res chain seq x y z
N PHE A 1 26.14 -10.65 3.67
CA PHE A 1 27.42 -9.92 3.73
C PHE A 1 27.81 -9.52 2.31
N PHE A 2 27.77 -8.22 2.00
CA PHE A 2 27.75 -7.66 0.64
C PHE A 2 29.07 -7.90 -0.11
N LYS A 3 28.97 -8.31 -1.39
CA LYS A 3 30.12 -8.75 -2.22
C LYS A 3 30.81 -7.61 -2.98
N ASN A 4 30.32 -6.38 -2.94
CA ASN A 4 30.92 -5.27 -3.70
C ASN A 4 30.87 -3.93 -2.96
N LYS A 5 31.98 -3.18 -2.99
CA LYS A 5 32.07 -1.83 -2.40
C LYS A 5 31.14 -0.82 -3.08
N THR A 6 30.86 -1.00 -4.37
CA THR A 6 29.91 -0.18 -5.13
C THR A 6 28.48 -0.32 -4.59
N ASP A 7 28.12 -1.51 -4.13
CA ASP A 7 26.80 -1.87 -3.58
C ASP A 7 26.52 -1.10 -2.27
N LEU A 8 27.56 -0.91 -1.46
CA LEU A 8 27.49 -0.18 -0.20
C LEU A 8 27.29 1.33 -0.42
N ASN A 9 27.93 1.92 -1.43
CA ASN A 9 27.78 3.36 -1.72
C ASN A 9 26.40 3.73 -2.27
N SER A 10 25.76 2.83 -3.02
CA SER A 10 24.36 2.97 -3.44
C SER A 10 23.36 2.82 -2.29
N LEU A 11 23.68 2.00 -1.27
CA LEU A 11 22.87 1.85 -0.05
C LEU A 11 22.87 3.12 0.84
N ILE A 12 23.92 3.93 0.79
CA ILE A 12 24.04 5.18 1.58
C ILE A 12 23.17 6.30 1.00
N HIS A 13 22.84 6.22 -0.29
CA HIS A 13 22.12 7.26 -1.04
C HIS A 13 20.72 6.81 -1.46
N PHE A 14 20.11 5.97 -0.63
CA PHE A 14 18.77 5.47 -0.83
C PHE A 14 17.77 6.29 -0.02
N HIS A 15 16.72 6.78 -0.68
CA HIS A 15 15.66 7.53 -0.03
C HIS A 15 14.30 6.91 -0.33
N THR A 16 13.50 6.72 0.72
CA THR A 16 12.12 6.26 0.60
C THR A 16 11.17 7.38 0.99
N PHE A 17 10.16 7.65 0.16
CA PHE A 17 9.12 8.63 0.45
C PHE A 17 7.73 8.03 0.30
N ASP A 18 6.87 8.30 1.27
CA ASP A 18 5.44 8.04 1.19
C ASP A 18 4.71 9.31 0.77
N ILE A 19 4.09 9.29 -0.41
CA ILE A 19 3.35 10.42 -0.96
C ILE A 19 1.86 10.09 -0.89
N VAL A 20 1.11 10.95 -0.21
CA VAL A 20 -0.35 10.85 -0.12
C VAL A 20 -0.98 11.83 -1.09
N LEU A 21 -1.80 11.30 -1.99
CA LEU A 21 -2.52 12.07 -3.00
C LEU A 21 -4.02 11.87 -2.79
N ASP A 22 -4.83 12.86 -3.15
CA ASP A 22 -6.27 12.83 -2.85
C ASP A 22 -7.03 11.73 -3.60
N THR A 23 -6.54 11.31 -4.77
CA THR A 23 -7.23 10.37 -5.65
C THR A 23 -6.27 9.38 -6.31
N VAL A 24 -6.81 8.22 -6.75
CA VAL A 24 -6.06 7.25 -7.55
C VAL A 24 -5.57 7.86 -8.86
N ALA A 25 -6.40 8.68 -9.51
CA ALA A 25 -6.01 9.37 -10.74
C ALA A 25 -4.81 10.31 -10.53
N ALA A 26 -4.70 10.96 -9.37
CA ALA A 26 -3.53 11.78 -9.05
C ALA A 26 -2.26 10.90 -8.86
N CYS A 27 -2.38 9.71 -8.26
CA CYS A 27 -1.29 8.74 -8.21
C CYS A 27 -0.82 8.35 -9.62
N ASP A 28 -1.76 8.09 -10.53
CA ASP A 28 -1.45 7.75 -11.94
C ASP A 28 -0.76 8.91 -12.66
N GLN A 29 -1.30 10.13 -12.53
CA GLN A 29 -0.71 11.33 -13.14
C GLN A 29 0.72 11.58 -12.67
N LEU A 30 0.97 11.45 -11.37
CA LEU A 30 2.32 11.58 -10.83
C LEU A 30 3.23 10.45 -11.33
N SER A 31 2.74 9.21 -11.33
CA SER A 31 3.48 8.06 -11.86
C SER A 31 3.89 8.28 -13.32
N ASP A 32 2.97 8.75 -14.15
CA ASP A 32 3.22 9.00 -15.57
C ASP A 32 4.20 10.17 -15.78
N TYR A 33 4.08 11.24 -14.99
CA TYR A 33 5.08 12.31 -14.99
C TYR A 33 6.47 11.78 -14.61
N LEU A 34 6.58 10.94 -13.58
CA LEU A 34 7.86 10.38 -13.15
C LEU A 34 8.48 9.46 -14.21
N LYS A 35 7.67 8.61 -14.86
CA LYS A 35 8.12 7.75 -15.97
C LYS A 35 8.70 8.54 -17.14
N GLN A 36 8.14 9.72 -17.43
CA GLN A 36 8.57 10.56 -18.56
C GLN A 36 9.86 11.34 -18.26
N ASN A 37 10.11 11.67 -17.00
CA ASN A 37 11.19 12.59 -16.61
C ASN A 37 12.38 11.89 -15.95
N PHE A 38 12.22 10.64 -15.49
CA PHE A 38 13.25 9.92 -14.74
C PHE A 38 13.45 8.49 -15.24
N HIS A 39 14.62 7.92 -14.97
CA HIS A 39 14.88 6.52 -15.26
C HIS A 39 14.22 5.61 -14.22
N VAL A 40 13.15 4.93 -14.62
CA VAL A 40 12.42 3.99 -13.77
C VAL A 40 13.16 2.66 -13.68
N LEU A 41 13.43 2.21 -12.46
CA LEU A 41 14.02 0.90 -12.17
C LEU A 41 12.95 -0.16 -11.98
N THR A 42 11.94 0.16 -11.19
CA THR A 42 10.80 -0.73 -10.91
C THR A 42 9.52 0.09 -10.82
N LEU A 43 8.42 -0.56 -11.17
CA LEU A 43 7.08 0.00 -11.00
C LEU A 43 6.13 -1.14 -10.67
N GLU A 44 5.51 -1.06 -9.51
CA GLU A 44 4.56 -2.05 -9.02
C GLU A 44 3.25 -1.36 -8.66
N ASP A 45 2.18 -1.81 -9.29
CA ASP A 45 0.85 -1.27 -9.07
C ASP A 45 0.02 -2.23 -8.20
N HIS A 46 0.03 -1.97 -6.90
CA HIS A 46 -0.80 -2.67 -5.93
C HIS A 46 -2.06 -1.87 -5.58
N ILE A 47 -2.38 -0.80 -6.31
CA ILE A 47 -3.66 -0.07 -6.14
C ILE A 47 -4.80 -0.92 -6.68
N ARG A 48 -4.65 -1.45 -7.90
CA ARG A 48 -5.70 -2.28 -8.55
C ARG A 48 -5.70 -3.72 -8.04
N ASN A 49 -4.55 -4.21 -7.58
CA ASN A 49 -4.38 -5.54 -7.01
C ASN A 49 -3.76 -5.42 -5.61
N PRO A 50 -4.58 -5.16 -4.57
CA PRO A 50 -4.09 -4.95 -3.21
C PRO A 50 -3.28 -6.13 -2.68
N LEU A 51 -2.23 -5.84 -1.92
CA LEU A 51 -1.50 -6.85 -1.17
C LEU A 51 -2.34 -7.40 0.00
N PRO A 52 -2.05 -8.62 0.50
CA PRO A 52 -2.68 -9.14 1.71
C PRO A 52 -2.62 -8.14 2.87
N GLY A 53 -3.71 -8.02 3.63
CA GLY A 53 -3.84 -6.99 4.67
C GLY A 53 -4.35 -5.63 4.15
N GLY A 54 -4.80 -5.55 2.88
CA GLY A 54 -5.44 -4.36 2.34
C GLY A 54 -4.47 -3.23 2.00
N HIS A 55 -3.17 -3.53 1.94
CA HIS A 55 -2.15 -2.56 1.58
C HIS A 55 -2.24 -2.24 0.08
N GLN A 56 -2.50 -0.98 -0.22
CA GLN A 56 -2.68 -0.46 -1.58
C GLN A 56 -1.75 0.73 -1.80
N ALA A 57 -0.85 0.59 -2.75
CA ALA A 57 0.07 1.65 -3.15
C ALA A 57 0.57 1.40 -4.57
N LEU A 58 0.95 2.47 -5.25
CA LEU A 58 1.78 2.41 -6.44
C LEU A 58 3.22 2.68 -6.01
N ASN A 59 4.07 1.66 -6.12
CA ASN A 59 5.48 1.75 -5.74
C ASN A 59 6.32 1.97 -7.00
N ILE A 60 7.19 2.97 -6.97
CA ILE A 60 8.09 3.28 -8.09
C ILE A 60 9.49 3.56 -7.56
N SER A 61 10.48 2.83 -8.09
CA SER A 61 11.90 3.09 -7.84
C SER A 61 12.49 3.85 -9.02
N LEU A 62 13.17 4.95 -8.74
CA LEU A 62 13.80 5.83 -9.72
C LEU A 62 15.31 5.85 -9.50
N ARG A 63 16.07 5.87 -10.61
CA ARG A 63 17.51 6.07 -10.58
C ARG A 63 17.84 7.55 -10.72
N GLY A 64 18.46 8.12 -9.70
CA GLY A 64 19.21 9.38 -9.79
C GLY A 64 20.65 9.14 -10.28
N GLU A 65 21.43 10.20 -10.40
CA GLU A 65 22.83 10.09 -10.87
C GLU A 65 23.73 9.31 -9.91
N VAL A 66 23.47 9.42 -8.61
CA VAL A 66 24.22 8.75 -7.52
C VAL A 66 23.31 8.12 -6.47
N THR A 67 22.01 8.38 -6.54
CA THR A 67 21.00 7.98 -5.54
C THR A 67 19.95 7.07 -6.17
N THR A 68 19.28 6.29 -5.34
CA THR A 68 18.05 5.58 -5.72
C THR A 68 16.91 6.11 -4.86
N LEU A 69 15.77 6.38 -5.50
CA LEU A 69 14.62 6.99 -4.87
C LEU A 69 13.44 6.02 -4.99
N ASP A 70 12.96 5.54 -3.85
CA ASP A 70 11.78 4.69 -3.77
C ASP A 70 10.59 5.54 -3.30
N LEU A 71 9.52 5.53 -4.08
CA LEU A 71 8.32 6.29 -3.81
C LEU A 71 7.15 5.32 -3.65
N SER A 72 6.38 5.50 -2.58
CA SER A 72 5.09 4.82 -2.39
C SER A 72 3.96 5.84 -2.50
N LEU A 73 3.17 5.75 -3.57
CA LEU A 73 2.06 6.64 -3.86
C LEU A 73 0.75 5.97 -3.41
N GLN A 74 -0.01 6.65 -2.56
CA GLN A 74 -1.26 6.11 -2.02
C GLN A 74 -2.26 7.23 -1.73
N THR A 75 -3.52 6.87 -1.51
CA THR A 75 -4.56 7.81 -1.06
C THR A 75 -4.78 7.72 0.46
N PRO A 76 -5.40 8.73 1.10
CA PRO A 76 -5.77 8.63 2.51
C PRO A 76 -6.64 7.41 2.81
N ARG A 77 -7.53 7.02 1.88
CA ARG A 77 -8.39 5.84 2.03
C ARG A 77 -7.60 4.53 2.02
N MET A 78 -6.57 4.43 1.16
CA MET A 78 -5.70 3.26 1.09
C MET A 78 -4.88 3.09 2.36
N ARG A 79 -4.34 4.20 2.88
CA ARG A 79 -3.62 4.21 4.15
C ARG A 79 -4.49 3.72 5.30
N GLU A 80 -5.74 4.18 5.35
CA GLU A 80 -6.68 3.74 6.37
C GLU A 80 -7.06 2.26 6.21
N ALA A 81 -7.25 1.77 4.99
CA ALA A 81 -7.51 0.35 4.71
C ALA A 81 -6.35 -0.54 5.19
N ALA A 82 -5.10 -0.14 4.92
CA ALA A 82 -3.91 -0.84 5.41
C ALA A 82 -3.87 -0.86 6.96
N ARG A 83 -4.21 0.26 7.62
CA ARG A 83 -4.27 0.34 9.08
C ARG A 83 -5.30 -0.63 9.66
N LEU A 84 -6.50 -0.70 9.07
CA LEU A 84 -7.55 -1.62 9.49
C LEU A 84 -7.15 -3.08 9.28
N GLY A 85 -6.48 -3.40 8.17
CA GLY A 85 -5.97 -4.75 7.90
C GLY A 85 -4.93 -5.22 8.93
N VAL A 86 -4.05 -4.34 9.39
CA VAL A 86 -3.08 -4.64 10.45
C VAL A 86 -3.77 -4.93 11.79
N VAL A 87 -4.70 -4.06 12.21
CA VAL A 87 -5.43 -4.22 13.48
C VAL A 87 -6.23 -5.53 13.52
N LEU A 88 -6.85 -5.93 12.42
CA LEU A 88 -7.59 -7.19 12.33
C LEU A 88 -6.66 -8.41 12.24
N GLY A 89 -5.48 -8.28 11.64
CA GLY A 89 -4.47 -9.34 11.58
C GLY A 89 -3.88 -9.72 12.93
N ASP A 90 -3.73 -8.74 13.82
CA ASP A 90 -3.22 -8.92 15.19
C ASP A 90 -4.30 -9.35 16.20
N ALA A 91 -5.56 -8.97 15.99
CA ALA A 91 -6.67 -9.29 16.90
C ALA A 91 -7.39 -10.61 16.61
N ALA A 92 -7.18 -11.24 15.45
CA ALA A 92 -7.92 -12.45 15.06
C ALA A 92 -7.23 -13.76 15.52
N PRO A 93 -7.95 -14.68 16.20
CA PRO A 93 -7.49 -16.06 16.41
C PRO A 93 -7.16 -16.73 15.08
N GLN A 94 -6.11 -17.58 15.05
CA GLN A 94 -5.54 -18.18 13.83
C GLN A 94 -6.56 -18.86 12.88
N ALA A 95 -7.70 -19.32 13.40
CA ALA A 95 -8.74 -19.99 12.61
C ALA A 95 -9.58 -19.04 11.72
N SER A 96 -9.57 -17.72 11.96
CA SER A 96 -10.49 -16.76 11.33
C SER A 96 -9.87 -15.92 10.21
N ARG A 97 -8.56 -16.09 9.94
CA ARG A 97 -7.80 -15.25 8.99
C ARG A 97 -8.28 -15.38 7.53
N SER A 98 -8.68 -16.59 7.11
CA SER A 98 -9.14 -16.87 5.74
C SER A 98 -10.53 -16.31 5.43
N ALA A 99 -11.47 -16.36 6.38
CA ALA A 99 -12.82 -15.86 6.21
C ALA A 99 -12.88 -14.31 6.22
N ILE A 100 -12.03 -13.66 7.02
CA ILE A 100 -11.90 -12.19 7.05
C ILE A 100 -11.28 -11.68 5.74
N GLN A 101 -10.25 -12.38 5.22
CA GLN A 101 -9.59 -12.01 3.98
C GLN A 101 -10.52 -12.12 2.76
N ALA A 102 -11.39 -13.13 2.71
CA ALA A 102 -12.42 -13.26 1.67
C ALA A 102 -13.53 -12.20 1.81
N SER A 103 -13.95 -11.89 3.04
CA SER A 103 -14.98 -10.88 3.30
C SER A 103 -14.51 -9.46 2.97
N LEU A 104 -13.25 -9.12 3.22
CA LEU A 104 -12.68 -7.80 2.89
C LEU A 104 -12.52 -7.58 1.37
N ALA A 105 -12.27 -8.64 0.61
CA ALA A 105 -12.29 -8.57 -0.85
C ALA A 105 -13.70 -8.22 -1.36
N ASN A 106 -14.74 -8.87 -0.82
CA ASN A 106 -16.13 -8.61 -1.18
C ASN A 106 -16.69 -7.27 -0.66
N LEU A 107 -16.25 -6.80 0.51
CA LEU A 107 -16.70 -5.53 1.09
C LEU A 107 -16.27 -4.31 0.26
N SER A 108 -15.31 -4.45 -0.66
CA SER A 108 -14.93 -3.37 -1.59
C SER A 108 -16.07 -2.95 -2.55
N GLU A 109 -17.08 -3.81 -2.78
CA GLU A 109 -18.17 -3.58 -3.73
C GLU A 109 -19.38 -2.85 -3.12
N LEU A 110 -19.51 -2.78 -1.79
CA LEU A 110 -20.76 -2.39 -1.12
C LEU A 110 -20.58 -1.40 0.06
N ILE A 111 -19.52 -0.59 0.08
CA ILE A 111 -19.34 0.44 1.12
C ILE A 111 -20.30 1.62 0.89
N ASP A 112 -21.56 1.42 1.26
CA ASP A 112 -22.41 2.49 1.76
C ASP A 112 -22.21 2.61 3.28
N ARG A 113 -21.97 3.84 3.74
CA ARG A 113 -21.27 4.17 5.00
C ARG A 113 -22.06 3.83 6.28
N ASP A 114 -23.33 3.47 6.18
CA ASP A 114 -24.21 3.29 7.35
C ASP A 114 -24.39 1.83 7.81
N CYS A 115 -23.97 0.83 7.02
CA CYS A 115 -24.18 -0.58 7.36
C CYS A 115 -23.04 -1.21 8.19
N ALA A 116 -21.83 -0.64 8.16
CA ALA A 116 -20.68 -1.19 8.87
C ALA A 116 -20.74 -1.01 10.40
N LYS A 117 -21.64 -0.15 10.90
CA LYS A 117 -21.73 0.17 12.33
C LYS A 117 -22.60 -0.82 13.11
N THR A 118 -23.62 -1.40 12.49
CA THR A 118 -24.60 -2.27 13.16
C THR A 118 -24.09 -3.70 13.36
N THR A 119 -23.35 -4.26 12.40
CA THR A 119 -22.81 -5.63 12.53
C THR A 119 -21.72 -5.74 13.60
N LEU A 120 -20.97 -4.66 13.84
CA LEU A 120 -19.92 -4.63 14.88
C LEU A 120 -20.53 -4.62 16.29
N THR A 121 -21.70 -4.01 16.49
CA THR A 121 -22.37 -4.00 17.81
C THR A 121 -22.97 -5.37 18.13
N SER A 122 -23.53 -6.07 17.13
CA SER A 122 -24.09 -7.41 17.32
C SER A 122 -23.07 -8.50 17.64
N LEU A 123 -21.77 -8.25 17.40
CA LEU A 123 -20.68 -9.20 17.69
C LEU A 123 -19.97 -8.92 19.03
N LEU A 124 -20.32 -7.85 19.73
CA LEU A 124 -19.74 -7.48 21.02
C LEU A 124 -20.66 -7.77 22.22
N ASP A 125 -21.92 -8.12 21.97
CA ASP A 125 -22.94 -8.41 22.99
C ASP A 125 -23.16 -9.94 23.26
N TYR A 126 -22.17 -10.79 22.98
CA TYR A 126 -22.18 -12.21 23.36
C TYR A 126 -20.80 -12.67 23.83
#